data_AF-A0A1I6IH65-F1
#
_entry.id   AF-A0A1I6IH65-F1
#
_cell.length_a   1.000
_cell.length_b   1.000
_cell.length_c   1.000
_cell.angle_alpha   90.00
_cell.angle_beta   90.00
_cell.angle_gamma   90.00
#
_symmetry.space_group_name_H-M   'P 1'
#
loop_
_entity.id
_entity.type
_entity.pdbx_description
1 polymer ?
#
loop_
_entity_poly.entity_id
_entity_poly.type
_entity_poly.pdbx_seq_one_letter_code
_entity_poly.pdbx_strand_id
1 'polypeptide(L)'
;MSQTSVADTLREYLSLLELLDDAYWEASSIQHKDMLYDIISIFHQEVSELNKLSIQDHHYPYEVITEGMRRVVPRLEQLDEQRLEVIQRTQTLTDFRDIVSSVLGILEAQLRTI
;
A
#
# COMPACT_ATOMS: atom_id res chain seq x y z
N MET A 1 8.47 4.13 -17.72
CA MET A 1 8.95 3.28 -16.60
C MET A 1 8.33 1.92 -16.80
N SER A 2 9.12 0.86 -16.73
CA SER A 2 8.65 -0.52 -16.94
C SER A 2 7.64 -0.89 -15.88
N GLN A 3 6.57 -1.58 -16.28
CA GLN A 3 5.56 -2.13 -15.38
C GLN A 3 6.24 -3.06 -14.37
N THR A 4 5.97 -2.88 -13.08
CA THR A 4 6.58 -3.71 -12.03
C THR A 4 6.06 -5.13 -12.11
N SER A 5 6.91 -6.10 -11.78
CA SER A 5 6.51 -7.51 -11.73
C SER A 5 5.58 -7.76 -10.54
N VAL A 6 4.76 -8.82 -10.59
CA VAL A 6 3.97 -9.27 -9.44
C VAL A 6 4.87 -9.52 -8.22
N ALA A 7 6.05 -10.13 -8.41
CA ALA A 7 7.01 -10.36 -7.33
C ALA A 7 7.47 -9.07 -6.64
N ASP A 8 7.80 -8.05 -7.43
CA ASP A 8 8.26 -6.77 -6.90
C ASP A 8 7.12 -6.02 -6.23
N THR A 9 5.94 -5.97 -6.86
CA THR A 9 4.74 -5.36 -6.27
C THR A 9 4.36 -6.02 -4.94
N LEU A 10 4.39 -7.36 -4.85
CA LEU A 10 4.12 -8.08 -3.61
C LEU A 10 5.09 -7.67 -2.49
N ARG A 11 6.37 -7.50 -2.81
CA ARG A 11 7.39 -7.06 -1.83
C ARG A 11 7.06 -5.68 -1.29
N GLU A 12 6.78 -4.72 -2.18
CA GLU A 12 6.44 -3.34 -1.80
C GLU A 12 5.13 -3.28 -1.00
N TYR A 13 4.12 -4.07 -1.36
CA TYR A 13 2.85 -4.13 -0.63
C TYR A 13 3.00 -4.74 0.77
N LEU A 14 3.82 -5.78 0.91
CA LEU A 14 4.11 -6.36 2.23
C LEU A 14 4.88 -5.37 3.11
N SER A 15 5.87 -4.66 2.56
CA SER A 15 6.57 -3.59 3.29
C SER A 15 5.64 -2.45 3.71
N LEU A 16 4.69 -2.06 2.84
CA LEU A 16 3.66 -1.09 3.20
C LEU A 16 2.73 -1.61 4.31
N LEU A 17 2.32 -2.86 4.26
CA LEU A 17 1.46 -3.45 5.29
C LEU A 17 2.15 -3.45 6.67
N GLU A 18 3.42 -3.85 6.73
CA GLU A 18 4.20 -3.80 7.99
C GLU A 18 4.28 -2.37 8.54
N LEU A 19 4.56 -1.39 7.68
CA LEU A 19 4.61 0.02 8.03
C LEU A 19 3.25 0.56 8.52
N LEU A 20 2.16 0.18 7.85
CA LEU A 20 0.81 0.61 8.22
C LEU A 20 0.36 -0.01 9.54
N ASP A 21 0.77 -1.25 9.83
CA ASP A 21 0.53 -1.89 11.12
C ASP A 21 1.23 -1.11 12.26
N ASP A 22 2.48 -0.69 12.07
CA ASP A 22 3.19 0.15 13.04
C ASP A 22 2.47 1.49 13.23
N ALA A 23 2.12 2.17 12.13
CA ALA A 23 1.34 3.41 12.17
C ALA A 23 -0.01 3.21 12.87
N TYR A 24 -0.68 2.06 12.68
CA TYR A 24 -1.95 1.73 13.32
C TYR A 24 -1.80 1.65 14.82
N TRP A 25 -0.76 1.00 15.32
CA TRP A 25 -0.50 0.91 16.75
C TRP A 25 -0.10 2.26 17.37
N GLU A 26 0.56 3.12 16.61
CA GLU A 26 1.00 4.44 17.04
C GLU A 26 -0.11 5.50 17.04
N ALA A 27 -1.11 5.37 16.16
CA ALA A 27 -2.21 6.30 16.05
C ALA A 27 -2.95 6.48 17.39
N SER A 28 -3.15 7.75 17.77
CA SER A 28 -3.73 8.14 19.06
C SER A 28 -5.25 8.35 19.03
N SER A 29 -5.86 8.38 17.85
CA SER A 29 -7.31 8.56 17.65
C SER A 29 -7.94 7.33 16.99
N ILE A 30 -9.21 7.07 17.32
CA ILE A 30 -9.98 5.98 16.70
C ILE A 30 -10.16 6.27 15.20
N GLN A 31 -10.32 7.53 14.82
CA GLN A 31 -10.49 7.96 13.43
C GLN A 31 -9.25 7.62 12.57
N HIS A 32 -8.05 7.86 13.09
CA HIS A 32 -6.81 7.51 12.39
C HIS A 32 -6.62 5.99 12.30
N LYS A 33 -6.99 5.26 13.35
CA LYS A 33 -6.97 3.78 13.34
C LYS A 33 -7.93 3.21 12.30
N ASP A 34 -9.14 3.76 12.19
CA ASP A 34 -10.13 3.34 11.21
C ASP A 34 -9.65 3.58 9.77
N MET A 35 -9.06 4.75 9.51
CA MET A 35 -8.45 5.06 8.21
C MET A 35 -7.31 4.09 7.85
N LEU A 36 -6.39 3.85 8.79
CA LEU A 36 -5.29 2.92 8.57
C LEU A 36 -5.80 1.50 8.34
N TYR A 37 -6.79 1.06 9.12
CA TYR A 37 -7.38 -0.27 8.97
C TYR A 37 -8.11 -0.45 7.63
N ASP A 38 -8.83 0.58 7.14
CA ASP A 38 -9.45 0.58 5.82
C ASP A 38 -8.39 0.29 4.74
N ILE A 39 -7.28 1.03 4.76
CA ILE A 39 -6.17 0.87 3.81
C ILE A 39 -5.52 -0.52 3.95
N ILE A 40 -5.18 -0.95 5.17
CA ILE A 40 -4.61 -2.27 5.46
C ILE A 40 -5.49 -3.40 4.90
N SER A 41 -6.81 -3.31 5.11
CA SER A 41 -7.76 -4.31 4.64
C SER A 41 -7.79 -4.43 3.12
N ILE A 42 -7.72 -3.30 2.40
CA ILE A 42 -7.66 -3.26 0.93
C ILE A 42 -6.38 -3.94 0.43
N PHE A 43 -5.23 -3.63 1.03
CA PHE A 43 -3.95 -4.22 0.65
C PHE A 43 -3.88 -5.72 0.96
N HIS A 44 -4.43 -6.16 2.09
CA HIS A 44 -4.51 -7.60 2.40
C HIS A 44 -5.37 -8.36 1.38
N GLN A 45 -6.49 -7.78 0.94
CA GLN A 45 -7.33 -8.38 -0.10
C GLN A 45 -6.53 -8.55 -1.40
N GLU A 46 -5.82 -7.51 -1.83
CA GLU A 46 -5.01 -7.56 -3.06
C GLU A 46 -3.85 -8.56 -2.95
N VAL A 47 -3.10 -8.53 -1.86
CA VAL A 47 -2.01 -9.48 -1.59
C VAL A 47 -2.54 -10.92 -1.55
N SER A 48 -3.74 -11.14 -0.99
CA SER A 48 -4.40 -12.45 -1.01
C SER A 48 -4.70 -12.92 -2.43
N GLU A 49 -5.21 -12.05 -3.31
CA GLU A 49 -5.43 -12.38 -4.72
C GLU A 49 -4.12 -12.66 -5.46
N LEU A 50 -3.09 -11.85 -5.25
CA LEU A 50 -1.79 -12.05 -5.88
C LEU A 50 -1.12 -13.36 -5.44
N ASN A 51 -1.25 -13.76 -4.18
CA ASN A 51 -0.72 -15.03 -3.68
C ASN A 51 -1.46 -16.27 -4.22
N LYS A 52 -2.63 -16.11 -4.87
CA LYS A 52 -3.31 -17.21 -5.57
C LYS A 52 -2.69 -17.50 -6.93
N LEU A 53 -1.89 -16.57 -7.47
CA LEU A 53 -1.16 -16.77 -8.71
C LEU A 53 -0.06 -17.83 -8.50
N SER A 54 0.33 -18.50 -9.57
CA SER A 54 1.48 -19.40 -9.51
C SER A 54 2.74 -18.57 -9.26
N ILE A 55 3.65 -19.06 -8.42
CA ILE A 55 4.97 -18.43 -8.21
C ILE A 55 5.73 -18.29 -9.54
N GLN A 56 5.49 -19.22 -10.48
CA GLN A 56 6.07 -19.16 -11.83
C GLN A 56 5.58 -17.94 -12.63
N ASP A 57 4.38 -17.44 -12.32
CA ASP A 57 3.77 -16.30 -12.99
C ASP A 57 4.17 -14.97 -12.34
N HIS A 58 4.94 -14.98 -11.24
CA HIS A 58 5.30 -13.74 -10.54
C HIS A 58 6.25 -12.83 -11.32
N HIS A 59 6.83 -13.32 -12.42
CA HIS A 59 7.62 -12.50 -13.34
C HIS A 59 6.76 -11.66 -14.28
N TYR A 60 5.46 -11.94 -14.39
CA TYR A 60 4.57 -11.16 -15.24
C TYR A 60 4.32 -9.78 -14.64
N PRO A 61 3.95 -8.80 -15.49
CA PRO A 61 3.58 -7.49 -15.01
C PRO A 61 2.39 -7.57 -14.04
N TYR A 62 2.46 -6.78 -12.97
CA TYR A 62 1.35 -6.63 -12.05
C TYR A 62 0.14 -5.99 -12.76
N GLU A 63 -1.05 -6.45 -12.41
CA GLU A 63 -2.33 -5.88 -12.77
C GLU A 63 -3.23 -5.84 -11.54
N VAL A 64 -4.02 -4.76 -11.41
CA VAL A 64 -4.93 -4.60 -10.27
C VAL A 64 -6.06 -5.61 -10.35
N ILE A 65 -6.19 -6.47 -9.33
CA ILE A 65 -7.19 -7.55 -9.30
C ILE A 65 -8.45 -7.10 -8.55
N THR A 66 -8.30 -6.46 -7.39
CA THR A 66 -9.43 -6.12 -6.51
C THR A 66 -10.01 -4.73 -6.82
N GLU A 67 -11.33 -4.59 -6.66
CA GLU A 67 -12.02 -3.31 -6.84
C GLU A 67 -11.63 -2.25 -5.79
N GLY A 68 -11.30 -2.69 -4.58
CA GLY A 68 -10.83 -1.78 -3.51
C GLY A 68 -9.54 -1.07 -3.90
N MET A 69 -8.61 -1.81 -4.53
CA MET A 69 -7.33 -1.29 -4.98
C MET A 69 -7.47 -0.20 -6.05
N ARG A 70 -8.52 -0.24 -6.88
CA ARG A 70 -8.82 0.82 -7.86
C ARG A 70 -9.12 2.18 -7.22
N ARG A 71 -9.48 2.22 -5.94
CA ARG A 71 -9.90 3.42 -5.20
C ARG A 71 -8.98 3.78 -4.04
N VAL A 72 -7.86 3.09 -3.89
CA VAL A 72 -6.98 3.26 -2.72
C VAL A 72 -6.08 4.50 -2.81
N VAL A 73 -5.77 4.98 -4.03
CA VAL A 73 -4.84 6.10 -4.23
C VAL A 73 -5.24 7.37 -3.45
N PRO A 74 -6.49 7.87 -3.54
CA PRO A 74 -6.90 9.04 -2.76
C PRO A 74 -6.80 8.83 -1.24
N ARG A 75 -6.94 7.58 -0.76
CA ARG A 75 -6.80 7.25 0.66
C ARG A 75 -5.34 7.31 1.11
N LEU A 76 -4.41 6.82 0.28
CA LEU A 76 -2.98 6.92 0.54
C LEU A 76 -2.48 8.36 0.49
N GLU A 77 -2.97 9.16 -0.46
CA GLU A 77 -2.67 10.60 -0.53
C GLU A 77 -3.16 11.33 0.72
N GLN A 78 -4.41 11.07 1.13
CA GLN A 78 -4.96 11.62 2.37
C GLN A 78 -4.11 11.22 3.59
N LEU A 79 -3.67 9.96 3.66
CA LEU A 79 -2.81 9.49 4.75
C LEU A 79 -1.44 10.19 4.74
N ASP A 80 -0.85 10.43 3.56
CA ASP A 80 0.42 11.16 3.45
C ASP A 80 0.30 12.62 3.88
N GLU A 81 -0.81 13.29 3.56
CA GLU A 81 -1.10 14.65 4.03
C GLU A 81 -1.19 14.71 5.56
N GLN A 82 -1.83 13.71 6.17
CA GLN A 82 -2.07 13.64 7.62
C GLN A 82 -0.98 12.91 8.40
N ARG A 83 0.11 12.46 7.75
CA ARG A 83 1.10 11.55 8.34
C ARG A 83 1.71 12.03 9.66
N LEU A 84 1.90 13.34 9.85
CA LEU A 84 2.48 13.92 11.07
C LEU A 84 1.52 13.88 12.27
N GLU A 85 0.22 13.80 12.01
CA GLU A 85 -0.82 13.68 13.04
C GLU A 85 -1.11 12.21 13.36
N VAL A 86 -0.99 11.35 12.34
CA VAL A 86 -1.27 9.91 12.43
C VAL A 86 -0.08 9.14 13.04
N ILE A 87 1.13 9.40 12.56
CA ILE A 87 2.36 8.65 12.89
C ILE A 87 3.15 9.41 13.95
N GLN A 88 3.44 8.75 15.07
CA GLN A 88 4.04 9.39 16.24
C GLN A 88 5.54 9.05 16.39
N ARG A 89 6.00 7.88 15.92
CA ARG A 89 7.41 7.50 16.01
C ARG A 89 8.18 8.00 14.79
N THR A 90 9.38 8.53 15.05
CA THR A 90 10.26 9.07 14.02
C THR A 90 10.71 8.03 12.99
N GLN A 91 10.90 6.76 13.42
CA GLN A 91 11.30 5.68 12.52
C GLN A 91 10.22 5.41 11.46
N THR A 92 9.01 5.11 11.93
CA THR A 92 7.82 4.88 11.10
C THR A 92 7.58 6.05 10.15
N LEU A 93 7.71 7.30 10.62
CA LEU A 93 7.54 8.48 9.78
C LEU A 93 8.60 8.61 8.67
N THR A 94 9.83 8.19 8.96
CA THR A 94 10.94 8.23 7.98
C THR A 94 10.70 7.19 6.89
N ASP A 95 10.40 5.95 7.30
CA ASP A 95 10.15 4.83 6.38
C ASP A 95 8.87 5.05 5.56
N PHE A 96 7.88 5.75 6.13
CA PHE A 96 6.61 6.05 5.49
C PHE A 96 6.77 6.76 4.15
N ARG A 97 7.60 7.80 4.10
CA ARG A 97 7.77 8.60 2.88
C ARG A 97 8.31 7.74 1.73
N ASP A 98 9.28 6.88 2.00
CA ASP A 98 9.96 6.10 0.97
C ASP A 98 9.04 4.99 0.44
N ILE A 99 8.40 4.24 1.35
CA ILE A 99 7.53 3.11 0.98
C ILE A 99 6.25 3.59 0.30
N VAL A 100 5.59 4.64 0.82
CA VAL A 100 4.37 5.17 0.20
C VAL A 100 4.65 5.77 -1.17
N SER A 101 5.78 6.45 -1.36
CA SER A 101 6.18 6.96 -2.68
C SER A 101 6.39 5.83 -3.69
N SER A 102 7.03 4.73 -3.26
CA SER A 102 7.22 3.53 -4.09
C SER A 102 5.88 2.93 -4.52
N VAL A 103 4.97 2.71 -3.57
CA VAL A 103 3.65 2.11 -3.85
C VAL A 103 2.77 3.02 -4.71
N LEU A 104 2.74 4.33 -4.46
CA LEU A 104 2.01 5.27 -5.32
C LEU A 104 2.55 5.25 -6.76
N GLY A 105 3.88 5.14 -6.94
CA GLY A 105 4.49 4.99 -8.26
C GLY A 105 4.02 3.73 -9.01
N ILE A 106 3.85 2.61 -8.30
CA ILE A 106 3.29 1.36 -8.85
C ILE A 106 1.83 1.58 -9.25
N LEU A 107 1.01 2.12 -8.36
CA LEU A 107 -0.43 2.30 -8.59
C LEU A 107 -0.71 3.30 -9.72
N GLU A 108 0.03 4.41 -9.81
CA GLU A 108 -0.08 5.37 -10.90
C GLU A 108 0.25 4.74 -12.26
N ALA A 109 1.28 3.91 -12.33
CA ALA A 109 1.64 3.22 -13.57
C ALA A 109 0.51 2.28 -14.04
N GLN A 110 -0.20 1.66 -13.11
CA GLN A 110 -1.35 0.80 -13.42
C GLN A 110 -2.58 1.60 -13.85
N LEU A 111 -2.93 2.65 -13.10
CA LEU A 111 -4.14 3.43 -13.35
C LEU A 111 -4.04 4.31 -14.60
N ARG A 112 -2.83 4.67 -15.06
CA ARG A 112 -2.62 5.35 -16.36
C ARG A 112 -2.80 4.42 -17.58
N THR A 113 -2.84 3.11 -17.37
CA THR A 113 -2.92 2.10 -18.43
C THR A 113 -4.38 1.68 -18.73
N ILE A 114 -5.33 2.14 -17.92
CA ILE A 114 -6.79 1.91 -18.05
C ILE A 114 -7.45 3.17 -18.63
#